data_AF-A0A3D8LCW3-F1
#
_entry.id   AF-A0A3D8LCW3-F1
#
_cell.length_a   1.000
_cell.length_b   1.000
_cell.length_c   1.000
_cell.angle_alpha   90.00
_cell.angle_beta   90.00
_cell.angle_gamma   90.00
#
_symmetry.space_group_name_H-M   'P 1'
#
loop_
_entity.id
_entity.type
_entity.pdbx_description
1 polymer ?
#
loop_
_entity_poly.entity_id
_entity_poly.type
_entity_poly.pdbx_seq_one_letter_code
_entity_poly.pdbx_strand_id
1 'polypeptide(L)'
;MTKLKLLFLYYRSLHSFNLPFSLLVGVFCIAISENKVAGLINGFSLCLLTGGFALALYLYEQRHSQQYYFYHNQGLSRLQLAVGTLSVNLLLIFLLFLVKIYLLHG
;
A
#
# COMPACT_ATOMS: atom_id res chain seq x y z
N MET A 1 19.13 -11.42 10.47
CA MET A 1 17.77 -10.85 10.61
C MET A 1 16.76 -11.85 10.04
N THR A 2 15.57 -12.00 10.64
CA THR A 2 14.52 -12.87 10.10
C THR A 2 13.91 -12.26 8.83
N LYS A 3 13.52 -13.09 7.85
CA LYS A 3 12.92 -12.65 6.57
C LYS A 3 11.69 -11.76 6.77
N LEU A 4 10.90 -12.07 7.79
CA LEU A 4 9.69 -11.31 8.15
C LEU A 4 10.03 -9.88 8.60
N LYS A 5 11.12 -9.69 9.35
CA LYS A 5 11.60 -8.37 9.77
C LYS A 5 12.09 -7.54 8.57
N LEU A 6 12.74 -8.18 7.60
CA LEU A 6 13.18 -7.52 6.36
C LEU A 6 12.00 -7.06 5.52
N LEU A 7 10.99 -7.92 5.36
CA LEU A 7 9.76 -7.60 4.64
C LEU A 7 9.02 -6.44 5.32
N PHE A 8 8.95 -6.43 6.65
CA PHE A 8 8.37 -5.31 7.40
C PHE A 8 9.11 -3.99 7.21
N LEU A 9 10.45 -4.00 7.19
CA LEU A 9 11.24 -2.79 6.94
C LEU A 9 11.02 -2.26 5.53
N TYR A 10 11.00 -3.15 4.54
CA TYR A 10 10.67 -2.80 3.16
C TYR A 10 9.25 -2.23 3.06
N TYR A 11 8.26 -2.93 3.62
CA TYR A 11 6.86 -2.50 3.69
C TYR A 11 6.73 -1.09 4.28
N ARG A 12 7.37 -0.85 5.44
CA ARG A 12 7.33 0.45 6.12
C ARG A 12 7.90 1.56 5.24
N SER A 13 9.03 1.31 4.59
CA SER A 13 9.68 2.32 3.73
C SER A 13 8.92 2.54 2.42
N LEU A 14 8.23 1.53 1.90
CA LEU A 14 7.39 1.68 0.72
C LEU A 14 6.12 2.47 1.07
N HIS A 15 5.50 2.16 2.20
CA HIS A 15 4.27 2.82 2.64
C HIS A 15 4.43 4.27 3.03
N SER A 16 5.61 4.71 3.45
CA SER A 16 5.83 6.14 3.67
C SER A 16 5.63 6.97 2.40
N PHE A 17 5.78 6.36 1.22
CA PHE A 17 5.42 6.98 -0.05
C PHE A 17 3.96 6.70 -0.42
N ASN A 18 3.49 5.46 -0.30
CA ASN A 18 2.16 5.07 -0.79
C ASN A 18 1.00 5.69 0.02
N LEU A 19 1.13 5.79 1.36
CA LEU A 19 0.05 6.23 2.24
C LEU A 19 -0.38 7.69 1.97
N PRO A 20 0.53 8.69 1.90
CA PRO A 20 0.14 10.07 1.62
C PRO A 20 -0.62 10.23 0.30
N PHE A 21 -0.13 9.59 -0.78
CA PHE A 21 -0.80 9.67 -2.09
C PHE A 21 -2.17 9.00 -2.06
N SER A 22 -2.26 7.82 -1.42
CA SER A 22 -3.53 7.10 -1.32
C SER A 22 -4.56 7.84 -0.48
N LEU A 23 -4.12 8.48 0.62
CA LEU A 23 -4.98 9.35 1.42
C LEU A 23 -5.46 10.56 0.63
N LEU A 24 -4.58 11.21 -0.13
CA LEU A 24 -4.94 12.35 -0.98
C LEU A 24 -6.02 11.96 -2.00
N VAL A 25 -5.83 10.84 -2.70
CA VAL A 25 -6.83 10.33 -3.66
C VAL A 25 -8.13 9.94 -2.96
N GLY A 26 -8.06 9.28 -1.80
CA GLY A 26 -9.23 8.97 -0.98
C GLY A 26 -10.03 10.23 -0.63
N VAL A 27 -9.36 11.28 -0.14
CA VAL A 27 -9.98 12.57 0.19
C VAL A 27 -10.61 13.21 -1.05
N PHE A 28 -9.92 13.15 -2.20
CA PHE A 28 -10.47 13.66 -3.46
C PHE A 28 -11.75 12.93 -3.87
N CYS A 29 -11.81 11.61 -3.69
CA CYS A 29 -13.01 10.81 -3.98
C CYS A 29 -14.20 11.10 -3.06
N ILE A 30 -14.00 11.72 -1.89
CA ILE A 30 -15.10 12.23 -1.05
C ILE A 30 -15.89 13.32 -1.80
N ALA A 31 -15.22 14.17 -2.57
CA ALA A 31 -15.86 15.28 -3.28
C ALA A 31 -16.73 14.81 -4.47
N ILE A 32 -16.49 13.60 -4.97
CA ILE A 32 -17.14 13.08 -6.19
C ILE A 32 -18.20 12.03 -5.85
N SER A 33 -18.08 11.34 -4.71
CA SER A 33 -18.98 10.23 -4.35
C SER A 33 -20.20 10.70 -3.58
N GLU A 34 -21.37 10.13 -3.90
CA GLU A 34 -22.62 10.37 -3.16
C GLU A 34 -22.50 10.01 -1.68
N ASN A 35 -21.83 8.88 -1.39
CA ASN A 35 -21.51 8.48 -0.03
C ASN A 35 -20.04 8.79 0.29
N LYS A 36 -19.83 9.74 1.21
CA LYS A 36 -18.50 10.22 1.62
C LYS A 36 -17.58 9.11 2.12
N VAL A 37 -18.09 8.22 2.97
CA VAL A 37 -17.32 7.12 3.56
C VAL A 37 -16.96 6.09 2.49
N ALA A 38 -17.91 5.73 1.63
CA ALA A 38 -17.66 4.80 0.53
C ALA A 38 -16.65 5.39 -0.47
N GLY A 39 -16.77 6.68 -0.79
CA GLY A 39 -15.84 7.39 -1.68
C GLY A 39 -14.42 7.41 -1.15
N LEU A 40 -14.24 7.76 0.13
CA LEU A 40 -12.94 7.71 0.80
C LEU A 40 -12.32 6.31 0.70
N ILE A 41 -13.05 5.28 1.14
CA ILE A 41 -12.52 3.91 1.21
C ILE A 41 -12.22 3.37 -0.18
N ASN A 42 -13.10 3.59 -1.16
CA ASN A 42 -12.88 3.12 -2.52
C ASN A 42 -11.68 3.82 -3.18
N GLY A 43 -11.62 5.15 -3.10
CA GLY A 43 -10.52 5.94 -3.68
C GLY A 43 -9.17 5.62 -3.04
N PHE A 44 -9.13 5.55 -1.70
CA PHE A 44 -7.95 5.15 -0.95
C PHE A 44 -7.49 3.74 -1.35
N SER A 45 -8.39 2.76 -1.31
CA SER A 45 -8.06 1.36 -1.59
C SER A 45 -7.56 1.17 -3.03
N LEU A 46 -8.20 1.82 -4.00
CA LEU A 46 -7.82 1.75 -5.40
C LEU A 46 -6.43 2.34 -5.61
N CYS A 47 -6.15 3.53 -5.05
CA CYS A 47 -4.83 4.14 -5.14
C CYS A 47 -3.76 3.30 -4.44
N LEU A 48 -4.06 2.78 -3.25
CA LEU A 48 -3.13 1.98 -2.42
C LEU A 48 -2.64 0.71 -3.13
N LEU A 49 -3.45 0.10 -4.00
CA LEU A 49 -3.08 -1.09 -4.78
C LEU A 49 -2.48 -0.78 -6.15
N THR A 50 -2.87 0.34 -6.76
CA THR A 50 -2.55 0.63 -8.16
C THR A 50 -1.57 1.80 -8.25
N GLY A 51 -2.05 3.00 -8.61
CA GLY A 51 -1.20 4.16 -8.89
C GLY A 51 -0.29 4.56 -7.74
N GLY A 52 -0.78 4.54 -6.50
CA GLY A 52 0.02 4.84 -5.31
C GLY A 52 1.09 3.78 -5.06
N PHE A 53 0.77 2.50 -5.27
CA PHE A 53 1.74 1.40 -5.13
C PHE A 53 2.82 1.45 -6.21
N ALA A 54 2.44 1.65 -7.48
CA ALA A 54 3.37 1.76 -8.60
C ALA A 54 4.31 2.97 -8.41
N LEU A 55 3.76 4.12 -8.01
CA LEU A 55 4.54 5.31 -7.70
C LEU A 55 5.49 5.08 -6.53
N ALA A 56 5.03 4.41 -5.47
CA ALA A 56 5.86 4.09 -4.31
C ALA A 56 7.00 3.12 -4.67
N LEU A 57 6.75 2.13 -5.53
CA LEU A 57 7.79 1.24 -6.06
C LEU A 57 8.83 2.02 -6.86
N TYR A 58 8.38 2.89 -7.77
CA TYR A 58 9.26 3.73 -8.58
C TYR A 58 10.14 4.65 -7.71
N LEU A 59 9.53 5.38 -6.77
CA LEU A 59 10.26 6.27 -5.87
C LEU A 59 11.21 5.51 -4.94
N TYR A 60 10.81 4.32 -4.48
CA TYR A 60 11.68 3.48 -3.67
C TYR A 60 12.88 2.96 -4.47
N GLU A 61 12.68 2.54 -5.72
CA GLU A 61 13.77 2.15 -6.62
C GLU A 61 14.74 3.30 -6.87
N GLN A 62 14.23 4.50 -7.13
CA GLN A 62 15.07 5.68 -7.37
C GLN A 62 15.90 6.05 -6.14
N ARG A 63 15.32 5.98 -4.93
CA ARG A 63 15.97 6.42 -3.69
C ARG A 63 16.83 5.33 -3.02
N HIS A 64 16.46 4.07 -3.18
CA HIS A 64 17.05 2.94 -2.44
C HIS A 64 17.53 1.81 -3.36
N SER A 65 17.93 2.13 -4.60
CA SER A 65 18.47 1.16 -5.57
C SER A 65 19.54 0.23 -4.97
N GLN A 66 20.42 0.78 -4.12
CA GLN A 66 21.49 0.05 -3.43
C GLN A 66 20.98 -0.94 -2.35
N GLN A 67 19.81 -0.66 -1.74
CA GLN A 67 19.24 -1.55 -0.71
C GLN A 67 18.70 -2.86 -1.31
N TYR A 68 18.38 -2.90 -2.61
CA TYR A 68 17.97 -4.13 -3.26
C TYR A 68 19.06 -5.20 -3.27
N TYR A 69 20.33 -4.81 -3.39
CA TYR A 69 21.46 -5.75 -3.27
C TYR A 69 21.53 -6.36 -1.86
N PHE A 70 21.22 -5.57 -0.82
CA PHE A 70 21.15 -6.07 0.55
C PHE A 70 20.05 -7.14 0.71
N TYR A 71 18.83 -6.89 0.20
CA TYR A 71 17.76 -7.88 0.28
C TYR A 71 18.03 -9.13 -0.56
N HIS A 72 18.64 -8.95 -1.74
CA HIS A 72 19.04 -10.06 -2.60
C HIS A 72 20.08 -10.96 -1.93
N ASN A 73 21.08 -10.38 -1.27
CA ASN A 73 22.09 -11.13 -0.50
C ASN A 73 21.50 -11.88 0.70
N GLN A 74 20.32 -11.48 1.17
CA GLN A 74 19.55 -12.18 2.21
C GLN A 74 18.57 -13.21 1.63
N GLY A 75 18.61 -13.47 0.32
CA GLY A 75 17.79 -14.45 -0.37
C GLY A 75 16.35 -14.01 -0.63
N LEU A 76 16.06 -12.70 -0.66
CA LEU A 76 14.77 -12.14 -1.03
C LEU A 76 14.85 -11.46 -2.39
N SER A 77 14.01 -11.89 -3.33
CA SER A 77 13.92 -11.24 -4.64
C SER A 77 13.05 -9.99 -4.59
N ARG A 78 13.24 -9.08 -5.56
CA ARG A 78 12.41 -7.86 -5.69
C ARG A 78 10.92 -8.20 -5.80
N LEU A 79 10.61 -9.26 -6.56
CA LEU A 79 9.26 -9.73 -6.76
C LEU A 79 8.66 -10.26 -5.46
N GLN A 80 9.42 -10.99 -4.63
CA GLN A 80 8.95 -11.46 -3.33
C GLN A 80 8.64 -10.30 -2.37
N LEU A 81 9.45 -9.23 -2.37
CA LEU A 81 9.20 -8.03 -1.57
C LEU A 81 7.94 -7.29 -2.03
N ALA A 82 7.77 -7.14 -3.35
CA ALA A 82 6.61 -6.49 -3.94
C ALA A 82 5.31 -7.28 -3.67
N VAL A 83 5.31 -8.60 -3.95
CA VAL A 83 4.16 -9.48 -3.70
C VAL A 83 3.84 -9.55 -2.22
N GLY A 84 4.84 -9.64 -1.35
CA GLY A 84 4.65 -9.60 0.10
C GLY A 84 3.96 -8.32 0.55
N THR A 85 4.40 -7.17 0.04
CA THR A 85 3.79 -5.87 0.35
C THR A 85 2.37 -5.77 -0.18
N LEU A 86 2.14 -6.20 -1.42
CA LEU A 86 0.82 -6.21 -2.04
C LEU A 86 -0.16 -7.11 -1.28
N SER A 87 0.31 -8.25 -0.76
CA SER A 87 -0.49 -9.15 0.07
C SER A 87 -0.94 -8.48 1.37
N VAL A 88 -0.05 -7.72 2.02
CA VAL A 88 -0.40 -6.94 3.21
C VAL A 88 -1.40 -5.83 2.88
N ASN A 89 -1.27 -5.17 1.72
CA ASN A 89 -2.23 -4.16 1.27
C ASN A 89 -3.61 -4.75 0.99
N LEU A 90 -3.67 -5.92 0.37
CA LEU A 90 -4.92 -6.63 0.15
C LEU A 90 -5.61 -6.96 1.47
N LEU A 91 -4.87 -7.42 2.48
CA LEU A 91 -5.41 -7.70 3.81
C LEU A 91 -5.94 -6.41 4.47
N LEU A 92 -5.20 -5.30 4.38
CA LEU A 92 -5.66 -4.01 4.90
C LEU A 92 -6.95 -3.55 4.22
N ILE A 93 -7.03 -3.67 2.89
CA ILE A 93 -8.20 -3.26 2.12
C ILE A 93 -9.39 -4.16 2.42
N PHE A 94 -9.18 -5.47 2.56
CA PHE A 94 -10.22 -6.39 2.98
C PHE A 94 -10.84 -5.94 4.31
N LEU A 95 -10.02 -5.61 5.32
CA LEU A 95 -10.50 -5.05 6.59
C LEU A 95 -11.26 -3.72 6.41
N LEU A 96 -10.74 -2.81 5.59
CA LEU A 96 -11.42 -1.53 5.31
C LEU A 96 -12.78 -1.74 4.63
N PHE A 97 -12.92 -2.74 3.76
CA PHE A 97 -14.19 -3.07 3.14
C PHE A 97 -15.18 -3.68 4.14
N LEU A 98 -14.72 -4.50 5.09
CA LEU A 98 -15.59 -4.97 6.18
C LEU A 98 -16.12 -3.80 7.02
N VAL A 99 -15.24 -2.85 7.36
CA VAL A 99 -15.64 -1.61 8.06
C VAL A 99 -16.62 -0.80 7.21
N LYS A 100 -16.38 -0.69 5.90
CA LYS A 100 -17.29 -0.01 4.97
C LYS A 100 -18.68 -0.64 4.99
N ILE A 101 -18.77 -1.96 4.92
CA ILE A 101 -20.05 -2.68 4.93
C ILE A 101 -20.78 -2.43 6.25
N TYR A 102 -20.08 -2.58 7.38
CA TYR A 102 -20.62 -2.32 8.70
C TYR A 102 -21.16 -0.89 8.84
N LEU A 103 -20.43 0.13 8.38
CA LEU A 103 -20.85 1.53 8.48
C LEU A 103 -21.99 1.92 7.52
N LEU A 104 -22.21 1.16 6.45
CA LEU A 104 -23.25 1.46 5.46
C LEU A 104 -24.56 0.70 5.71
N HIS A 105 -24.52 -0.43 6.42
CA HIS A 105 -25.66 -1.32 6.61
C HIS A 105 -25.96 -1.66 8.09
N GLY A 106 -25.11 -1.25 9.03
CA GLY A 106 -25.34 -1.32 10.47
C GLY A 106 -25.90 -0.02 11.00
#